data_AF-A0A381XG31-F1
#
_entry.id   AF-A0A381XG31-F1
#
_cell.length_a   1.000
_cell.length_b   1.000
_cell.length_c   1.000
_cell.angle_alpha   90.00
_cell.angle_beta   90.00
_cell.angle_gamma   90.00
#
_symmetry.space_group_name_H-M   'P 1'
#
loop_
_entity.id
_entity.type
_entity.pdbx_description
1 polymer ?
#
loop_
_entity_poly.entity_id
_entity_poly.type
_entity_poly.pdbx_seq_one_letter_code
_entity_poly.pdbx_strand_id
1 'polypeptide(L)'
;GKESATAKFAKARGKRADWEKHVYTLEDGEKVWYEINDPLVLNSLTHLAWGGMNNSTLRTFSTFKRWFTIGVTASPAFKVRNLIRDTVHSIAVGNLSYNMFGNVAKGMDALRSNNIVTAEMMMGGATFHFGFWNDDPRALRRMANAGVNESRILDTHKKAKRVVTAIFQEYGDLGNKMENVNRAALYMQRREEVGHLQASFEARDLLNFASHGRGFASQVLTSMVPFLNARLQGLDKIARTGTSEQKGRLLAVVGTIVLASLLLRLSYEDDEEYEELEDWQKETYWPIKLPGEAGFFFLPKPFEIGAIASISEKFMEAKIRNFDDADFWNAWTSDYTRTRVMDIIMHQLAFDWRPQMVRPLQEIWTNKDAFLDRPIENLTWRMHNLPKDQRKRLYTSELAKMMSGGLGNVLAAVDADEGQLHLSPVQIDHLIRGYLGWIGAITTTAFDTVFIEPFLDKPIEPTKGISDMEWIGPIPFPLRSFFTRDPKNTKYLTIFYEQMREIDKYKSAYDAYKRAGMKEEARAVAREHEDVLKWRKMYTKINSQFSLINKKVGRIYDDTNLTGDQKRDQIDELYEKKVELAKKLVFKRMEYEVPRIDEPSVQPGQLGSKSVIQGRGGG
;
A
#
# COMPACT_ATOMS: atom_id res chain seq x y z
N GLY A 1 -39.64 -38.73 47.85
CA GLY A 1 -38.84 -37.52 48.08
C GLY A 1 -37.67 -37.50 47.14
N LYS A 2 -37.69 -36.64 46.14
CA LYS A 2 -36.56 -36.27 45.29
C LYS A 2 -36.72 -34.77 45.04
N GLU A 3 -36.13 -33.94 45.90
CA GLU A 3 -36.01 -32.52 45.62
C GLU A 3 -34.69 -32.31 44.88
N SER A 4 -34.83 -31.95 43.60
CA SER A 4 -33.76 -31.45 42.75
C SER A 4 -33.29 -30.11 43.29
N ALA A 5 -32.09 -30.07 43.89
CA ALA A 5 -31.41 -28.82 44.18
C ALA A 5 -30.91 -28.19 42.87
N THR A 6 -31.79 -27.43 42.22
CA THR A 6 -31.40 -26.46 41.19
C THR A 6 -30.46 -25.44 41.82
N ALA A 7 -29.17 -25.54 41.51
CA ALA A 7 -28.20 -24.50 41.82
C ALA A 7 -28.61 -23.20 41.12
N LYS A 8 -29.17 -22.26 41.88
CA LYS A 8 -29.42 -20.89 41.43
C LYS A 8 -28.07 -20.24 41.14
N PHE A 9 -27.74 -20.08 39.85
CA PHE A 9 -26.61 -19.28 39.41
C PHE A 9 -26.85 -17.81 39.80
N ALA A 10 -26.31 -17.40 40.94
CA ALA A 10 -26.25 -16.00 41.33
C ALA A 10 -25.30 -15.29 40.35
N LYS A 11 -25.89 -14.45 39.50
CA LYS A 11 -25.20 -13.51 38.62
C LYS A 11 -24.64 -12.36 39.47
N ALA A 12 -23.68 -12.64 40.34
CA ALA A 12 -22.99 -11.63 41.11
C ALA A 12 -21.90 -11.00 40.24
N ARG A 13 -22.18 -9.80 39.70
CA ARG A 13 -21.14 -8.87 39.22
C ARG A 13 -20.29 -8.46 40.43
N GLY A 14 -19.26 -9.24 40.73
CA GLY A 14 -18.23 -8.91 41.70
C GLY A 14 -17.32 -7.79 41.17
N LYS A 15 -16.94 -6.87 42.05
CA LYS A 15 -16.13 -5.68 41.76
C LYS A 15 -14.76 -6.05 41.17
N ARG A 16 -14.32 -5.22 40.23
CA ARG A 16 -13.08 -5.25 39.46
C ARG A 16 -11.82 -5.25 40.36
N ALA A 17 -11.01 -6.30 40.35
CA ALA A 17 -9.53 -6.27 40.55
C ALA A 17 -8.90 -7.69 40.58
N ASP A 18 -9.51 -8.66 41.27
CA ASP A 18 -8.76 -9.89 41.68
C ASP A 18 -8.68 -11.03 40.65
N TRP A 19 -9.34 -10.89 39.50
CA TRP A 19 -9.42 -11.94 38.48
C TRP A 19 -8.25 -11.91 37.49
N GLU A 20 -7.39 -10.89 37.56
CA GLU A 20 -6.26 -10.75 36.64
C GLU A 20 -5.06 -11.65 36.99
N LYS A 21 -5.08 -12.30 38.17
CA LYS A 21 -4.02 -13.21 38.62
C LYS A 21 -4.49 -14.55 39.15
N HIS A 22 -5.80 -14.77 39.33
CA HIS A 22 -6.29 -15.99 39.97
C HIS A 22 -7.03 -16.87 38.99
N VAL A 23 -6.70 -18.16 38.97
CA VAL A 23 -7.47 -19.22 38.29
C VAL A 23 -8.01 -20.17 39.33
N TYR A 24 -9.12 -20.85 39.04
CA TYR A 24 -9.60 -21.92 39.90
C TYR A 24 -9.57 -23.25 39.16
N THR A 25 -9.30 -24.31 39.89
CA THR A 25 -9.58 -25.69 39.47
C THR A 25 -10.67 -26.27 40.37
N LEU A 26 -11.22 -27.41 39.98
CA LEU A 26 -12.11 -28.19 40.84
C LEU A 26 -11.29 -29.36 41.41
N GLU A 27 -11.02 -29.32 42.72
CA GLU A 27 -10.43 -30.43 43.47
C GLU A 27 -11.56 -31.05 44.30
N ASP A 28 -11.84 -32.33 44.08
CA ASP A 28 -12.94 -33.07 44.75
C ASP A 28 -14.32 -32.39 44.67
N GLY A 29 -14.55 -31.60 43.61
CA GLY A 29 -15.80 -30.86 43.40
C GLY A 29 -15.86 -29.50 44.10
N GLU A 30 -14.84 -29.13 44.88
CA GLU A 30 -14.70 -27.81 45.49
C GLU A 30 -13.79 -26.90 44.66
N LYS A 31 -14.06 -25.60 44.68
CA LYS A 31 -13.26 -24.61 43.94
C LYS A 31 -12.02 -24.25 44.73
N VAL A 32 -10.86 -24.64 44.22
CA VAL A 32 -9.55 -24.23 44.76
C VAL A 32 -8.96 -23.17 43.86
N TRP A 33 -8.59 -22.03 44.44
CA TRP A 33 -8.03 -20.88 43.71
C TRP A 33 -6.51 -20.88 43.79
N TYR A 34 -5.86 -20.71 42.65
CA TYR A 34 -4.43 -20.53 42.51
C TYR A 34 -4.14 -19.10 42.08
N GLU A 35 -3.17 -18.48 42.75
CA GLU A 35 -2.55 -17.25 42.27
C GLU A 35 -1.48 -17.57 41.25
N ILE A 36 -1.50 -16.87 40.13
CA ILE A 36 -0.52 -16.97 39.05
C ILE A 36 0.47 -15.83 39.22
N ASN A 37 1.73 -16.22 39.42
CA ASN A 37 2.85 -15.29 39.63
C ASN A 37 3.13 -14.39 38.42
N ASP A 38 2.86 -14.88 37.20
CA ASP A 38 2.98 -14.10 35.96
C ASP A 38 1.60 -13.82 35.35
N PRO A 39 1.06 -12.60 35.57
CA PRO A 39 -0.21 -12.20 34.99
C PRO A 39 -0.19 -12.21 33.46
N LEU A 40 0.97 -12.03 32.81
CA LEU A 40 1.06 -12.05 31.34
C LEU A 40 0.85 -13.46 30.78
N VAL A 41 1.32 -14.50 31.49
CA VAL A 41 1.05 -15.89 31.12
C VAL A 41 -0.43 -16.19 31.23
N LEU A 42 -1.08 -15.85 32.36
CA LEU A 42 -2.53 -16.02 32.51
C LEU A 42 -3.31 -15.27 31.42
N ASN A 43 -2.94 -14.02 31.16
CA ASN A 43 -3.56 -13.21 30.12
C ASN A 43 -3.39 -13.87 28.74
N SER A 44 -2.19 -14.32 28.38
CA SER A 44 -1.97 -14.98 27.09
C SER A 44 -2.84 -16.23 26.92
N LEU A 45 -2.95 -17.08 27.95
CA LEU A 45 -3.73 -18.32 27.92
C LEU A 45 -5.24 -18.06 27.87
N THR A 46 -5.74 -17.12 28.65
CA THR A 46 -7.16 -16.73 28.64
C THR A 46 -7.57 -16.05 27.34
N HIS A 47 -6.64 -15.32 26.71
CA HIS A 47 -6.84 -14.71 25.40
C HIS A 47 -6.92 -15.72 24.26
N LEU A 48 -6.28 -16.90 24.36
CA LEU A 48 -6.46 -17.99 23.38
C LEU A 48 -7.93 -18.45 23.30
N ALA A 49 -8.67 -18.36 24.40
CA ALA A 49 -10.09 -18.69 24.47
C ALA A 49 -11.01 -17.48 24.18
N TRP A 50 -10.47 -16.26 24.11
CA TRP A 50 -11.26 -15.06 23.93
C TRP A 50 -11.60 -14.84 22.45
N GLY A 51 -12.85 -15.14 22.10
CA GLY A 51 -13.44 -14.80 20.80
C GLY A 51 -13.73 -13.30 20.62
N GLY A 52 -12.70 -12.45 20.71
CA GLY A 52 -12.72 -11.03 20.38
C GLY A 52 -13.74 -10.14 21.12
N MET A 53 -13.67 -8.83 20.89
CA MET A 53 -14.75 -7.92 21.28
C MET A 53 -16.00 -8.20 20.44
N ASN A 54 -17.02 -8.78 21.06
CA ASN A 54 -18.22 -9.23 20.39
C ASN A 54 -19.24 -8.09 20.09
N ASN A 55 -18.79 -6.97 19.52
CA ASN A 55 -19.65 -5.85 19.14
C ASN A 55 -19.97 -5.92 17.64
N SER A 56 -21.26 -5.84 17.27
CA SER A 56 -21.74 -5.88 15.88
C SER A 56 -21.04 -4.85 14.99
N THR A 57 -20.78 -3.64 15.51
CA THR A 57 -20.06 -2.59 14.77
C THR A 57 -18.63 -3.00 14.43
N LEU A 58 -17.89 -3.57 15.39
CA LEU A 58 -16.50 -4.00 15.17
C LEU A 58 -16.43 -5.17 14.19
N ARG A 59 -17.42 -6.07 14.21
CA ARG A 59 -17.54 -7.16 13.22
C ARG A 59 -17.73 -6.63 11.79
N THR A 60 -18.49 -5.56 11.61
CA THR A 60 -18.64 -4.93 10.28
C THR A 60 -17.31 -4.41 9.78
N PHE A 61 -16.60 -3.60 10.58
CA PHE A 61 -15.28 -3.09 10.21
C PHE A 61 -14.28 -4.21 9.92
N SER A 62 -14.27 -5.26 10.74
CA SER A 62 -13.38 -6.41 10.53
C SER A 62 -13.72 -7.20 9.27
N THR A 63 -14.99 -7.23 8.87
CA THR A 63 -15.42 -7.85 7.62
C THR A 63 -14.86 -7.11 6.40
N PHE A 64 -14.98 -5.77 6.36
CA PHE A 64 -14.40 -4.97 5.27
C PHE A 64 -12.88 -5.11 5.21
N LYS A 65 -12.21 -5.02 6.36
CA LYS A 65 -10.77 -5.27 6.48
C LYS A 65 -10.39 -6.67 5.98
N ARG A 66 -11.16 -7.70 6.35
CA ARG A 66 -10.94 -9.09 5.95
C ARG A 66 -11.06 -9.27 4.43
N TRP A 67 -12.12 -8.76 3.81
CA TRP A 67 -12.32 -8.84 2.37
C TRP A 67 -11.19 -8.17 1.60
N PHE A 68 -10.79 -6.96 2.02
CA PHE A 68 -9.68 -6.26 1.39
C PHE A 68 -8.35 -7.02 1.54
N THR A 69 -8.01 -7.49 2.74
CA THR A 69 -6.76 -8.23 2.93
C THR A 69 -6.75 -9.56 2.19
N ILE A 70 -7.86 -10.31 2.14
CA ILE A 70 -7.96 -11.51 1.28
C ILE A 70 -7.75 -11.11 -0.18
N GLY A 71 -8.42 -10.05 -0.61
CA GLY A 71 -8.30 -9.45 -1.93
C GLY A 71 -6.89 -9.12 -2.37
N VAL A 72 -6.10 -8.53 -1.47
CA VAL A 72 -4.69 -8.15 -1.73
C VAL A 72 -3.75 -9.36 -1.64
N THR A 73 -3.89 -10.19 -0.61
CA THR A 73 -2.98 -11.34 -0.36
C THR A 73 -3.18 -12.51 -1.32
N ALA A 74 -4.31 -12.55 -2.02
CA ALA A 74 -4.55 -13.46 -3.13
C ALA A 74 -3.73 -13.13 -4.38
N SER A 75 -3.10 -11.95 -4.46
CA SER A 75 -2.30 -11.57 -5.63
C SER A 75 -0.97 -12.35 -5.69
N PRO A 76 -0.61 -12.94 -6.84
CA PRO A 76 0.70 -13.59 -7.01
C PRO A 76 1.86 -12.61 -6.80
N ALA A 77 1.70 -11.39 -7.30
CA ALA A 77 2.71 -10.35 -7.12
C ALA A 77 2.85 -9.91 -5.66
N PHE A 78 1.77 -9.94 -4.87
CA PHE A 78 1.87 -9.72 -3.43
C PHE A 78 2.69 -10.83 -2.77
N LYS A 79 2.41 -12.10 -3.07
CA LYS A 79 3.12 -13.26 -2.50
C LYS A 79 4.62 -13.23 -2.83
N VAL A 80 4.98 -12.95 -4.08
CA VAL A 80 6.38 -12.80 -4.51
C VAL A 80 7.05 -11.65 -3.77
N ARG A 81 6.40 -10.47 -3.68
CA ARG A 81 6.96 -9.34 -2.93
C ARG A 81 7.14 -9.65 -1.46
N ASN A 82 6.16 -10.28 -0.83
CA ASN A 82 6.25 -10.66 0.57
C ASN A 82 7.40 -11.63 0.80
N LEU A 83 7.56 -12.67 -0.04
CA LEU A 83 8.69 -13.57 0.08
C LEU A 83 10.04 -12.83 0.02
N ILE A 84 10.22 -11.90 -0.92
CA ILE A 84 11.45 -11.09 -1.03
C ILE A 84 11.65 -10.25 0.24
N ARG A 85 10.62 -9.52 0.67
CA ARG A 85 10.66 -8.67 1.88
C ARG A 85 10.99 -9.47 3.12
N ASP A 86 10.30 -10.58 3.33
CA ASP A 86 10.45 -11.45 4.49
C ASP A 86 11.81 -12.12 4.49
N THR A 87 12.40 -12.42 3.34
CA THR A 87 13.74 -13.01 3.25
C THR A 87 14.79 -12.05 3.82
N VAL A 88 14.73 -10.78 3.41
CA VAL A 88 15.66 -9.76 3.90
C VAL A 88 15.38 -9.43 5.37
N HIS A 89 14.11 -9.28 5.75
CA HIS A 89 13.71 -9.00 7.14
C HIS A 89 14.14 -10.12 8.10
N SER A 90 13.88 -11.39 7.74
CA SER A 90 14.18 -12.54 8.59
C SER A 90 15.67 -12.71 8.86
N ILE A 91 16.53 -12.28 7.94
CA ILE A 91 17.99 -12.29 8.14
C ILE A 91 18.41 -11.22 9.15
N ALA A 92 17.71 -10.10 9.23
CA ALA A 92 18.01 -9.06 10.21
C ALA A 92 17.57 -9.43 11.64
N VAL A 93 16.42 -10.08 11.77
CA VAL A 93 15.78 -10.35 13.08
C VAL A 93 15.86 -11.80 13.57
N GLY A 94 16.39 -12.70 12.74
CA GLY A 94 16.53 -14.13 13.05
C GLY A 94 17.96 -14.64 12.88
N ASN A 95 18.28 -15.74 13.57
CA ASN A 95 19.56 -16.45 13.45
C ASN A 95 19.60 -17.33 12.19
N LEU A 96 19.35 -16.72 11.04
CA LEU A 96 19.45 -17.36 9.73
C LEU A 96 20.86 -17.22 9.13
N SER A 97 21.21 -18.01 8.13
CA SER A 97 22.39 -17.71 7.30
C SER A 97 22.22 -16.36 6.60
N TYR A 98 23.32 -15.63 6.34
CA TYR A 98 23.27 -14.42 5.48
C TYR A 98 23.01 -14.75 4.00
N ASN A 99 23.12 -16.02 3.58
CA ASN A 99 22.84 -16.45 2.22
C ASN A 99 21.32 -16.48 1.95
N MET A 100 20.78 -15.37 1.43
CA MET A 100 19.37 -15.19 1.12
C MET A 100 18.80 -16.27 0.21
N PHE A 101 19.47 -16.53 -0.92
CA PHE A 101 19.01 -17.51 -1.92
C PHE A 101 19.09 -18.93 -1.37
N GLY A 102 20.15 -19.25 -0.61
CA GLY A 102 20.31 -20.53 0.06
C GLY A 102 19.20 -20.79 1.09
N ASN A 103 18.82 -19.78 1.89
CA ASN A 103 17.71 -19.88 2.83
C ASN A 103 16.38 -20.15 2.11
N VAL A 104 16.11 -19.40 1.03
CA VAL A 104 14.89 -19.57 0.23
C VAL A 104 14.82 -20.96 -0.40
N ALA A 105 15.92 -21.43 -1.00
CA ALA A 105 15.99 -22.77 -1.60
C ALA A 105 15.78 -23.87 -0.55
N LYS A 106 16.47 -23.80 0.59
CA LYS A 106 16.32 -24.76 1.70
C LYS A 106 14.89 -24.76 2.26
N GLY A 107 14.31 -23.58 2.48
CA GLY A 107 12.94 -23.45 2.98
C GLY A 107 11.89 -23.98 1.99
N MET A 108 12.06 -23.74 0.69
CA MET A 108 11.17 -24.32 -0.33
C MET A 108 11.27 -25.84 -0.40
N ASP A 109 12.47 -26.40 -0.27
CA ASP A 109 12.69 -27.85 -0.24
C ASP A 109 12.04 -28.50 1.00
N ALA A 110 12.18 -27.86 2.16
CA ALA A 110 11.55 -28.27 3.42
C ALA A 110 10.02 -28.31 3.36
N LEU A 111 9.43 -27.45 2.52
CA LEU A 111 7.99 -27.27 2.35
C LEU A 111 7.41 -28.04 1.14
N ARG A 112 8.20 -28.94 0.54
CA ARG A 112 7.69 -29.89 -0.45
C ARG A 112 6.66 -30.82 0.19
N SER A 113 5.64 -31.18 -0.59
CA SER A 113 4.57 -32.07 -0.12
C SER A 113 5.18 -33.40 0.35
N ASN A 114 4.79 -33.87 1.54
CA ASN A 114 5.29 -35.08 2.25
C ASN A 114 6.65 -34.97 2.98
N ASN A 115 7.14 -33.76 3.27
CA ASN A 115 8.34 -33.62 4.10
C ASN A 115 8.00 -33.69 5.61
N ILE A 116 8.73 -34.51 6.38
CA ILE A 116 8.61 -34.61 7.84
C ILE A 116 8.83 -33.26 8.53
N VAL A 117 9.70 -32.42 7.99
CA VAL A 117 9.98 -31.07 8.50
C VAL A 117 8.71 -30.22 8.48
N THR A 118 7.90 -30.31 7.43
CA THR A 118 6.63 -29.59 7.35
C THR A 118 5.66 -30.07 8.43
N ALA A 119 5.54 -31.39 8.61
CA ALA A 119 4.67 -31.98 9.62
C ALA A 119 5.09 -31.58 11.04
N GLU A 120 6.39 -31.61 11.33
CA GLU A 120 6.94 -31.17 12.61
C GLU A 120 6.72 -29.69 12.84
N MET A 121 6.99 -28.83 11.86
CA MET A 121 6.73 -27.40 11.98
C MET A 121 5.25 -27.12 12.24
N MET A 122 4.34 -27.88 11.62
CA MET A 122 2.90 -27.79 11.90
C MET A 122 2.59 -28.22 13.34
N MET A 123 3.14 -29.35 13.80
CA MET A 123 2.96 -29.84 15.18
C MET A 123 3.53 -28.88 16.23
N GLY A 124 4.68 -28.26 15.95
CA GLY A 124 5.33 -27.28 16.82
C GLY A 124 4.73 -25.87 16.72
N GLY A 125 3.75 -25.63 15.85
CA GLY A 125 3.10 -24.33 15.66
C GLY A 125 3.95 -23.27 14.93
N ALA A 126 5.02 -23.69 14.26
CA ALA A 126 5.91 -22.82 13.50
C ALA A 126 5.29 -22.28 12.20
N THR A 127 4.28 -22.98 11.65
CA THR A 127 3.66 -22.62 10.37
C THR A 127 2.50 -21.65 10.49
N PHE A 128 2.36 -20.77 9.50
CA PHE A 128 1.16 -19.96 9.26
C PHE A 128 0.48 -20.34 7.95
N HIS A 129 -0.86 -20.33 7.91
CA HIS A 129 -1.59 -20.43 6.64
C HIS A 129 -2.03 -19.03 6.18
N PHE A 130 -1.93 -18.76 4.87
CA PHE A 130 -2.48 -17.58 4.22
C PHE A 130 -4.00 -17.56 4.37
N GLY A 131 -4.51 -16.42 4.83
CA GLY A 131 -5.90 -16.24 5.23
C GLY A 131 -6.02 -16.30 6.75
N PHE A 132 -6.90 -15.46 7.31
CA PHE A 132 -7.15 -15.27 8.75
C PHE A 132 -7.77 -16.49 9.46
N TRP A 133 -7.37 -17.69 9.07
CA TRP A 133 -7.82 -18.97 9.56
C TRP A 133 -6.97 -19.49 10.73
N ASN A 134 -5.87 -18.80 11.06
CA ASN A 134 -4.93 -19.21 12.09
C ASN A 134 -5.50 -19.14 13.52
N ASP A 135 -6.55 -18.33 13.74
CA ASP A 135 -7.15 -18.10 15.07
C ASP A 135 -8.57 -18.67 15.22
N ASP A 136 -9.07 -19.43 14.23
CA ASP A 136 -10.37 -20.10 14.32
C ASP A 136 -10.17 -21.63 14.41
N PRO A 137 -10.39 -22.25 15.59
CA PRO A 137 -10.34 -23.71 15.75
C PRO A 137 -11.25 -24.45 14.75
N ARG A 138 -12.33 -23.81 14.28
CA ARG A 138 -13.23 -24.37 13.25
C ARG A 138 -12.58 -24.38 11.87
N ALA A 139 -11.65 -23.46 11.60
CA ALA A 139 -10.89 -23.44 10.37
C ALA A 139 -9.82 -24.54 10.35
N LEU A 140 -9.11 -24.73 11.47
CA LEU A 140 -8.21 -25.88 11.65
C LEU A 140 -8.96 -27.21 11.47
N ARG A 141 -10.17 -27.32 12.05
CA ARG A 141 -11.05 -28.49 11.90
C ARG A 141 -11.57 -28.65 10.46
N ARG A 142 -11.86 -27.55 9.76
CA ARG A 142 -12.21 -27.58 8.33
C ARG A 142 -11.03 -27.97 7.47
N MET A 143 -9.79 -27.63 7.81
CA MET A 143 -8.58 -28.04 7.09
C MET A 143 -8.28 -29.52 7.31
N ALA A 144 -8.38 -30.00 8.55
CA ALA A 144 -8.29 -31.42 8.85
C ALA A 144 -9.37 -32.24 8.11
N ASN A 145 -10.58 -31.68 7.98
CA ASN A 145 -11.68 -32.30 7.24
C ASN A 145 -11.61 -32.09 5.72
N ALA A 146 -10.94 -31.05 5.22
CA ALA A 146 -10.78 -30.75 3.80
C ALA A 146 -9.82 -31.74 3.10
N GLY A 147 -9.04 -32.51 3.87
CA GLY A 147 -8.33 -33.69 3.39
C GLY A 147 -9.22 -34.91 3.09
N VAL A 148 -10.53 -34.84 3.34
CA VAL A 148 -11.48 -35.92 3.03
C VAL A 148 -12.14 -35.64 1.68
N ASN A 149 -11.77 -36.48 0.71
CA ASN A 149 -12.35 -36.53 -0.64
C ASN A 149 -13.89 -36.70 -0.58
N GLU A 150 -14.65 -35.63 -0.76
CA GLU A 150 -16.05 -35.74 -1.17
C GLU A 150 -16.10 -36.09 -2.66
N SER A 151 -15.89 -37.38 -2.91
CA SER A 151 -16.07 -37.97 -4.23
C SER A 151 -17.54 -38.30 -4.49
N ARG A 152 -17.95 -38.07 -5.75
CA ARG A 152 -19.13 -38.57 -6.48
C ARG A 152 -20.31 -37.59 -6.61
N ILE A 153 -20.28 -36.79 -7.68
CA ILE A 153 -21.32 -36.73 -8.75
C ILE A 153 -20.76 -35.88 -9.92
N LEU A 154 -20.77 -36.47 -11.11
CA LEU A 154 -20.14 -36.00 -12.35
C LEU A 154 -21.09 -35.15 -13.20
N ASP A 155 -20.66 -33.94 -13.60
CA ASP A 155 -21.11 -33.30 -14.85
C ASP A 155 -20.18 -32.12 -15.30
N THR A 156 -20.35 -31.63 -16.52
CA THR A 156 -19.38 -30.83 -17.32
C THR A 156 -19.11 -29.41 -16.77
N HIS A 157 -20.08 -28.71 -16.18
CA HIS A 157 -19.84 -27.45 -15.44
C HIS A 157 -19.09 -27.69 -14.11
N LYS A 158 -19.24 -28.87 -13.50
CA LYS A 158 -18.49 -29.25 -12.29
C LYS A 158 -17.04 -29.61 -12.58
N LYS A 159 -16.65 -29.91 -13.83
CA LYS A 159 -15.24 -30.09 -14.22
C LYS A 159 -14.51 -28.75 -14.23
N ALA A 160 -15.09 -27.71 -14.83
CA ALA A 160 -14.55 -26.35 -14.76
C ALA A 160 -14.48 -25.86 -13.31
N LYS A 161 -15.56 -26.04 -12.53
CA LYS A 161 -15.54 -25.73 -11.09
C LYS A 161 -14.48 -26.53 -10.33
N ARG A 162 -14.27 -27.82 -10.64
CA ARG A 162 -13.23 -28.66 -10.02
C ARG A 162 -11.83 -28.23 -10.38
N VAL A 163 -11.56 -27.96 -11.65
CA VAL A 163 -10.26 -27.45 -12.12
C VAL A 163 -9.97 -26.09 -11.49
N VAL A 164 -10.94 -25.18 -11.49
CA VAL A 164 -10.84 -23.88 -10.84
C VAL A 164 -10.62 -24.04 -9.32
N THR A 165 -11.39 -24.90 -8.65
CA THR A 165 -11.22 -25.15 -7.20
C THR A 165 -9.86 -25.77 -6.89
N ALA A 166 -9.40 -26.73 -7.69
CA ALA A 166 -8.09 -27.35 -7.55
C ALA A 166 -6.95 -26.34 -7.79
N ILE A 167 -7.05 -25.52 -8.84
CA ILE A 167 -6.10 -24.43 -9.10
C ILE A 167 -6.09 -23.44 -7.93
N PHE A 168 -7.25 -23.05 -7.39
CA PHE A 168 -7.32 -22.15 -6.24
C PHE A 168 -6.77 -22.80 -4.96
N GLN A 169 -6.96 -24.10 -4.76
CA GLN A 169 -6.39 -24.85 -3.63
C GLN A 169 -4.87 -24.96 -3.76
N GLU A 170 -4.36 -25.40 -4.90
CA GLU A 170 -2.91 -25.48 -5.18
C GLU A 170 -2.25 -24.10 -5.12
N TYR A 171 -2.92 -23.05 -5.60
CA TYR A 171 -2.46 -21.67 -5.50
C TYR A 171 -2.45 -21.17 -4.03
N GLY A 172 -3.47 -21.55 -3.25
CA GLY A 172 -3.52 -21.32 -1.81
C GLY A 172 -2.37 -22.00 -1.08
N ASP A 173 -2.08 -23.26 -1.41
CA ASP A 173 -1.00 -24.06 -0.84
C ASP A 173 0.38 -23.54 -1.24
N LEU A 174 0.58 -23.14 -2.50
CA LEU A 174 1.79 -22.47 -2.93
C LEU A 174 2.00 -21.18 -2.14
N GLY A 175 0.93 -20.40 -1.94
CA GLY A 175 0.96 -19.27 -1.03
C GLY A 175 1.41 -19.66 0.36
N ASN A 176 0.75 -20.63 1.00
CA ASN A 176 1.10 -21.11 2.34
C ASN A 176 2.57 -21.52 2.43
N LYS A 177 3.09 -22.20 1.40
CA LYS A 177 4.50 -22.55 1.31
C LYS A 177 5.37 -21.30 1.28
N MET A 178 5.10 -20.34 0.40
CA MET A 178 5.87 -19.08 0.31
C MET A 178 5.93 -18.31 1.63
N GLU A 179 4.83 -18.26 2.40
CA GLU A 179 4.80 -17.62 3.74
C GLU A 179 5.77 -18.31 4.71
N ASN A 180 5.88 -19.63 4.63
CA ASN A 180 6.66 -20.40 5.59
C ASN A 180 8.10 -20.62 5.16
N VAL A 181 8.53 -20.21 3.95
CA VAL A 181 9.89 -20.48 3.43
C VAL A 181 10.97 -20.05 4.43
N ASN A 182 10.92 -18.79 4.88
CA ASN A 182 11.93 -18.27 5.81
C ASN A 182 11.81 -18.88 7.21
N ARG A 183 10.58 -19.23 7.63
CA ARG A 183 10.30 -19.93 8.90
C ARG A 183 10.87 -21.35 8.89
N ALA A 184 10.72 -22.07 7.78
CA ALA A 184 11.25 -23.41 7.60
C ALA A 184 12.78 -23.40 7.56
N ALA A 185 13.36 -22.43 6.84
CA ALA A 185 14.80 -22.24 6.82
C ALA A 185 15.38 -21.96 8.22
N LEU A 186 14.70 -21.14 9.04
CA LEU A 186 15.14 -20.85 10.41
C LEU A 186 14.96 -22.07 11.30
N TYR A 187 13.80 -22.73 11.24
CA TYR A 187 13.53 -23.95 12.00
C TYR A 187 14.62 -25.01 11.76
N MET A 188 14.94 -25.31 10.51
CA MET A 188 15.96 -26.29 10.16
C MET A 188 17.35 -25.92 10.68
N GLN A 189 17.72 -24.63 10.64
CA GLN A 189 19.03 -24.18 11.10
C GLN A 189 19.16 -24.16 12.63
N ARG A 190 18.04 -24.00 13.34
CA ARG A 190 18.03 -23.85 14.80
C ARG A 190 17.69 -25.14 15.54
N ARG A 191 16.96 -26.06 14.90
CA ARG A 191 16.44 -27.28 15.55
C ARG A 191 17.50 -28.09 16.26
N GLU A 192 18.67 -28.28 15.66
CA GLU A 192 19.76 -29.07 16.26
C GLU A 192 20.38 -28.36 17.48
N GLU A 193 20.37 -27.04 17.51
CA GLU A 193 20.98 -26.22 18.57
C GLU A 193 20.05 -26.03 19.76
N VAL A 194 18.77 -25.68 19.52
CA VAL A 194 17.83 -25.28 20.58
C VAL A 194 16.68 -26.28 20.79
N GLY A 195 16.62 -27.34 19.99
CA GLY A 195 15.56 -28.33 20.03
C GLY A 195 14.28 -27.91 19.30
N HIS A 196 13.36 -28.88 19.16
CA HIS A 196 12.16 -28.75 18.32
C HIS A 196 11.24 -27.59 18.73
N LEU A 197 10.91 -27.48 20.03
CA LEU A 197 9.93 -26.51 20.51
C LEU A 197 10.45 -25.07 20.40
N GLN A 198 11.69 -24.83 20.82
CA GLN A 198 12.32 -23.51 20.75
C GLN A 198 12.56 -23.08 19.31
N ALA A 199 13.01 -23.99 18.43
CA ALA A 199 13.15 -23.69 17.01
C ALA A 199 11.80 -23.38 16.34
N SER A 200 10.74 -24.06 16.75
CA SER A 200 9.38 -23.78 16.26
C SER A 200 8.87 -22.42 16.73
N PHE A 201 9.16 -22.06 17.99
CA PHE A 201 8.87 -20.75 18.54
C PHE A 201 9.62 -19.63 17.80
N GLU A 202 10.94 -19.77 17.62
CA GLU A 202 11.76 -18.80 16.89
C GLU A 202 11.32 -18.64 15.43
N ALA A 203 10.99 -19.74 14.75
CA ALA A 203 10.43 -19.73 13.40
C ALA A 203 9.10 -18.97 13.32
N ARG A 204 8.21 -19.18 14.30
CA ARG A 204 6.94 -18.45 14.40
C ARG A 204 7.17 -16.96 14.67
N ASP A 205 8.11 -16.64 15.56
CA ASP A 205 8.42 -15.28 16.03
C ASP A 205 9.14 -14.40 14.99
N LEU A 206 9.54 -14.94 13.83
CA LEU A 206 10.04 -14.12 12.72
C LEU A 206 9.07 -12.99 12.37
N LEU A 207 7.78 -13.33 12.23
CA LEU A 207 6.66 -12.39 12.11
C LEU A 207 5.38 -13.08 12.59
N ASN A 208 5.03 -12.94 13.86
CA ASN A 208 3.84 -13.58 14.43
C ASN A 208 2.61 -12.66 14.36
N PHE A 209 1.93 -12.63 13.20
CA PHE A 209 0.75 -11.79 13.00
C PHE A 209 -0.54 -12.33 13.66
N ALA A 210 -0.51 -13.47 14.33
CA ALA A 210 -1.60 -13.95 15.18
C ALA A 210 -1.54 -13.32 16.58
N SER A 211 -0.34 -12.93 17.03
CA SER A 211 -0.19 -12.18 18.27
C SER A 211 -0.80 -10.80 18.15
N HIS A 212 -1.50 -10.36 19.19
CA HIS A 212 -1.97 -8.99 19.32
C HIS A 212 -1.97 -8.57 20.80
N GLY A 213 -1.87 -7.27 21.06
CA GLY A 213 -1.93 -6.74 22.41
C GLY A 213 -3.32 -6.95 23.05
N ARG A 214 -3.36 -6.97 24.39
CA ARG A 214 -4.62 -6.96 25.15
C ARG A 214 -5.28 -5.57 25.22
N GLY A 215 -4.56 -4.51 24.86
CA GLY A 215 -5.04 -3.14 24.95
C GLY A 215 -6.23 -2.91 24.02
N PHE A 216 -7.28 -2.27 24.52
CA PHE A 216 -8.51 -1.99 23.77
C PHE A 216 -8.24 -1.29 22.43
N ALA A 217 -7.40 -0.24 22.43
CA ALA A 217 -7.04 0.47 21.21
C ALA A 217 -6.32 -0.43 20.20
N SER A 218 -5.39 -1.28 20.65
CA SER A 218 -4.70 -2.25 19.79
C SER A 218 -5.69 -3.23 19.15
N GLN A 219 -6.63 -3.77 19.93
CA GLN A 219 -7.64 -4.70 19.43
C GLN A 219 -8.60 -4.05 18.43
N VAL A 220 -9.06 -2.83 18.71
CA VAL A 220 -9.95 -2.10 17.81
C VAL A 220 -9.24 -1.74 16.52
N LEU A 221 -8.05 -1.13 16.60
CA LEU A 221 -7.31 -0.68 15.41
C LEU A 221 -6.91 -1.85 14.51
N THR A 222 -6.39 -2.94 15.06
CA THR A 222 -5.98 -4.14 14.28
C THR A 222 -7.17 -4.90 13.67
N SER A 223 -8.36 -4.73 14.24
CA SER A 223 -9.61 -5.23 13.68
C SER A 223 -10.10 -4.38 12.50
N MET A 224 -9.81 -3.09 12.46
CA MET A 224 -10.34 -2.15 11.47
C MET A 224 -9.36 -1.82 10.33
N VAL A 225 -8.05 -1.86 10.61
CA VAL A 225 -6.99 -1.45 9.69
C VAL A 225 -6.30 -2.69 9.09
N PRO A 226 -6.27 -2.82 7.75
CA PRO A 226 -5.56 -3.92 7.08
C PRO A 226 -4.07 -3.89 7.38
N PHE A 227 -3.46 -5.07 7.56
CA PHE A 227 -2.02 -5.27 7.78
C PHE A 227 -1.39 -4.59 9.01
N LEU A 228 -2.10 -3.70 9.72
CA LEU A 228 -1.58 -3.01 10.91
C LEU A 228 -0.99 -3.97 11.94
N ASN A 229 -1.65 -5.10 12.22
CA ASN A 229 -1.14 -6.06 13.19
C ASN A 229 0.23 -6.62 12.76
N ALA A 230 0.38 -7.01 11.49
CA ALA A 230 1.66 -7.52 11.00
C ALA A 230 2.79 -6.48 11.15
N ARG A 231 2.48 -5.18 10.99
CA ARG A 231 3.48 -4.10 11.13
C ARG A 231 3.85 -3.80 12.57
N LEU A 232 2.86 -3.79 13.46
CA LEU A 232 3.12 -3.67 14.89
C LEU A 232 3.98 -4.83 15.39
N GLN A 233 3.74 -6.05 14.90
CA GLN A 233 4.54 -7.23 15.25
C GLN A 233 5.95 -7.18 14.63
N GLY A 234 6.10 -6.70 13.39
CA GLY A 234 7.42 -6.47 12.77
C GLY A 234 8.25 -5.43 13.52
N LEU A 235 7.63 -4.32 13.93
CA LEU A 235 8.26 -3.28 14.75
C LEU A 235 8.63 -3.80 16.15
N ASP A 236 7.73 -4.52 16.81
CA ASP A 236 8.00 -5.16 18.10
C ASP A 236 9.20 -6.13 18.00
N LYS A 237 9.23 -6.96 16.96
CA LYS A 237 10.33 -7.91 16.72
C LYS A 237 11.66 -7.19 16.53
N ILE A 238 11.70 -6.10 15.74
CA ILE A 238 12.92 -5.29 15.58
C ILE A 238 13.33 -4.67 16.92
N ALA A 239 12.39 -4.12 17.69
CA ALA A 239 12.67 -3.51 18.98
C ALA A 239 13.29 -4.52 19.96
N ARG A 240 12.68 -5.71 20.10
CA ARG A 240 13.21 -6.81 20.93
C ARG A 240 14.58 -7.29 20.45
N THR A 241 14.76 -7.41 19.14
CA THR A 241 16.04 -7.82 18.54
C THR A 241 17.13 -6.77 18.85
N GLY A 242 16.80 -5.48 18.77
CA GLY A 242 17.71 -4.37 19.06
C GLY A 242 18.20 -4.28 20.51
N THR A 243 17.51 -4.93 21.44
CA THR A 243 17.92 -5.05 22.86
C THR A 243 18.49 -6.42 23.22
N SER A 244 18.57 -7.34 22.26
CA SER A 244 19.06 -8.71 22.45
C SER A 244 20.52 -8.87 22.00
N GLU A 245 21.07 -10.07 22.19
CA GLU A 245 22.39 -10.46 21.66
C GLU A 245 22.47 -10.34 20.12
N GLN A 246 21.33 -10.37 19.41
CA GLN A 246 21.25 -10.22 17.96
C GLN A 246 21.38 -8.78 17.47
N LYS A 247 21.51 -7.79 18.36
CA LYS A 247 21.62 -6.35 18.01
C LYS A 247 22.72 -6.07 16.97
N GLY A 248 23.89 -6.69 17.12
CA GLY A 248 25.02 -6.47 16.20
C GLY A 248 24.68 -6.90 14.77
N ARG A 249 23.98 -8.03 14.63
CA ARG A 249 23.49 -8.55 13.36
C ARG A 249 22.42 -7.65 12.75
N LEU A 250 21.44 -7.23 13.54
CA LEU A 250 20.40 -6.29 13.10
C LEU A 250 21.04 -5.01 12.54
N LEU A 251 21.96 -4.39 13.28
CA LEU A 251 22.65 -3.18 12.86
C LEU A 251 23.50 -3.39 11.60
N ALA A 252 24.20 -4.52 11.48
CA ALA A 252 24.97 -4.84 10.29
C ALA A 252 24.07 -4.94 9.06
N VAL A 253 22.98 -5.70 9.12
CA VAL A 253 22.05 -5.88 7.99
C VAL A 253 21.37 -4.56 7.62
N VAL A 254 20.84 -3.82 8.61
CA VAL A 254 20.22 -2.52 8.37
C VAL A 254 21.24 -1.53 7.78
N GLY A 255 22.45 -1.46 8.34
CA GLY A 255 23.51 -0.57 7.85
C GLY A 255 23.93 -0.89 6.42
N THR A 256 24.09 -2.18 6.08
CA THR A 256 24.38 -2.61 4.71
C THR A 256 23.24 -2.23 3.75
N ILE A 257 21.99 -2.43 4.13
CA ILE A 257 20.84 -2.07 3.29
C ILE A 257 20.77 -0.57 3.08
N VAL A 258 20.96 0.23 4.13
CA VAL A 258 21.01 1.70 4.03
C VAL A 258 22.13 2.13 3.10
N LEU A 259 23.35 1.60 3.28
CA LEU A 259 24.49 1.94 2.42
C LEU A 259 24.23 1.56 0.96
N ALA A 260 23.75 0.34 0.69
CA ALA A 260 23.42 -0.11 -0.66
C ALA A 260 22.33 0.77 -1.30
N SER A 261 21.33 1.16 -0.52
CA SER A 261 20.24 2.06 -0.96
C SER A 261 20.77 3.45 -1.33
N LEU A 262 21.67 4.01 -0.51
CA LEU A 262 22.30 5.30 -0.78
C LEU A 262 23.21 5.24 -2.01
N LEU A 263 23.99 4.17 -2.18
CA LEU A 263 24.84 3.97 -3.35
C LEU A 263 24.01 3.81 -4.63
N LEU A 264 22.91 3.05 -4.57
CA LEU A 264 21.98 2.90 -5.70
C LEU A 264 21.40 4.26 -6.09
N ARG A 265 20.96 5.06 -5.12
CA ARG A 265 20.44 6.42 -5.39
C ARG A 265 21.52 7.33 -5.99
N LEU A 266 22.75 7.31 -5.47
CA LEU A 266 23.87 8.08 -6.03
C LEU A 266 24.18 7.66 -7.48
N SER A 267 24.05 6.37 -7.80
CA SER A 267 24.29 5.88 -9.16
C SER A 267 23.28 6.40 -10.19
N TYR A 268 22.17 6.99 -9.75
CA TYR A 268 21.11 7.55 -10.59
C TYR A 268 20.97 9.07 -10.45
N GLU A 269 21.94 9.77 -9.85
CA GLU A 269 21.85 11.22 -9.60
C GLU A 269 21.59 12.06 -10.87
N ASP A 270 22.18 11.66 -12.00
CA ASP A 270 22.02 12.32 -13.31
C ASP A 270 21.06 11.57 -14.26
N ASP A 271 20.30 10.58 -13.77
CA ASP A 271 19.42 9.76 -14.61
C ASP A 271 18.00 10.36 -14.68
N GLU A 272 17.67 10.98 -15.82
CA GLU A 272 16.35 11.61 -16.03
C GLU A 272 15.18 10.63 -15.86
N GLU A 273 15.36 9.36 -16.24
CA GLU A 273 14.33 8.33 -16.14
C GLU A 273 14.05 7.96 -14.68
N TYR A 274 15.09 7.98 -13.84
CA TYR A 274 14.95 7.78 -12.39
C TYR A 274 14.23 8.95 -11.72
N GLU A 275 14.51 10.19 -12.15
CA GLU A 275 13.82 11.38 -11.63
C GLU A 275 12.36 11.44 -12.05
N GLU A 276 11.98 10.82 -13.17
CA GLU A 276 10.60 10.71 -13.65
C GLU A 276 9.72 9.75 -12.82
N LEU A 277 10.33 8.82 -12.07
CA LEU A 277 9.62 7.90 -11.19
C LEU A 277 8.86 8.65 -10.09
N GLU A 278 7.65 8.19 -9.78
CA GLU A 278 6.87 8.74 -8.67
C GLU A 278 7.58 8.45 -7.33
N ASP A 279 7.47 9.38 -6.37
CA ASP A 279 8.20 9.28 -5.10
C ASP A 279 7.84 7.99 -4.34
N TRP A 280 6.55 7.61 -4.33
CA TRP A 280 6.10 6.37 -3.68
C TRP A 280 6.75 5.11 -4.29
N GLN A 281 7.13 5.13 -5.58
CA GLN A 281 7.83 4.02 -6.23
C GLN A 281 9.26 3.93 -5.71
N LYS A 282 9.98 5.05 -5.65
CA LYS A 282 11.36 5.13 -5.11
C LYS A 282 11.42 4.81 -3.62
N GLU A 283 10.35 5.12 -2.89
CA GLU A 283 10.24 4.82 -1.46
C GLU A 283 9.91 3.34 -1.21
N THR A 284 8.99 2.76 -1.97
CA THR A 284 8.52 1.38 -1.75
C THR A 284 9.41 0.32 -2.38
N TYR A 285 10.18 0.69 -3.41
CA TYR A 285 10.99 -0.22 -4.22
C TYR A 285 12.40 0.33 -4.43
N TRP A 286 13.38 -0.55 -4.64
CA TRP A 286 14.64 -0.22 -5.29
C TRP A 286 14.47 -0.38 -6.80
N PRO A 287 14.48 0.70 -7.59
CA PRO A 287 14.44 0.62 -9.05
C PRO A 287 15.80 0.15 -9.56
N ILE A 288 15.83 -0.90 -10.38
CA ILE A 288 17.05 -1.48 -10.95
C ILE A 288 16.89 -1.59 -12.46
N LYS A 289 17.84 -1.04 -13.23
CA LYS A 289 17.90 -1.24 -14.68
C LYS A 289 18.42 -2.65 -14.99
N LEU A 290 17.63 -3.44 -15.73
CA LEU A 290 18.04 -4.77 -16.18
C LEU A 290 18.71 -4.69 -17.56
N PRO A 291 19.81 -5.43 -17.82
CA PRO A 291 20.47 -5.41 -19.12
C PRO A 291 19.52 -5.82 -20.25
N GLY A 292 19.38 -4.95 -21.26
CA GLY A 292 18.56 -5.22 -22.45
C GLY A 292 17.06 -4.95 -22.30
N GLU A 293 16.60 -4.45 -21.15
CA GLU A 293 15.22 -4.02 -20.95
C GLU A 293 15.10 -2.49 -20.92
N ALA A 294 13.98 -1.96 -21.45
CA ALA A 294 13.61 -0.56 -21.29
C ALA A 294 12.83 -0.40 -19.97
N GLY A 295 13.27 0.51 -19.09
CA GLY A 295 12.64 0.75 -17.79
C GLY A 295 13.42 0.21 -16.58
N PHE A 296 12.79 0.34 -15.40
CA PHE A 296 13.30 -0.20 -14.14
C PHE A 296 12.49 -1.42 -13.72
N PHE A 297 13.18 -2.43 -13.20
CA PHE A 297 12.60 -3.47 -12.37
C PHE A 297 12.50 -2.97 -10.92
N PHE A 298 11.32 -3.15 -10.31
CA PHE A 298 11.03 -2.72 -8.95
C PHE A 298 11.25 -3.86 -7.95
N LEU A 299 12.43 -3.87 -7.32
CA LEU A 299 12.73 -4.78 -6.22
C LEU A 299 12.08 -4.26 -4.91
N PRO A 300 11.18 -5.00 -4.26
CA PRO A 300 10.45 -4.51 -3.09
C PRO A 300 11.36 -4.35 -1.87
N LYS A 301 11.33 -3.14 -1.28
CA LYS A 301 12.01 -2.91 0.01
C LYS A 301 11.23 -3.63 1.14
N PRO A 302 11.91 -4.26 2.12
CA PRO A 302 11.29 -4.75 3.34
C PRO A 302 10.65 -3.60 4.11
N PHE A 303 9.59 -3.84 4.87
CA PHE A 303 8.81 -2.73 5.41
C PHE A 303 9.55 -1.85 6.42
N GLU A 304 9.87 -2.36 7.60
CA GLU A 304 10.46 -1.56 8.67
C GLU A 304 11.90 -1.16 8.34
N ILE A 305 12.69 -2.09 7.78
CA ILE A 305 14.09 -1.85 7.40
C ILE A 305 14.20 -0.97 6.15
N GLY A 306 13.30 -1.18 5.17
CA GLY A 306 13.23 -0.34 3.97
C GLY A 306 12.71 1.06 4.25
N ALA A 307 11.88 1.24 5.28
CA ALA A 307 11.49 2.58 5.75
C ALA A 307 12.71 3.35 6.26
N ILE A 308 13.58 2.72 7.06
CA ILE A 308 14.85 3.32 7.52
C ILE A 308 15.73 3.72 6.33
N ALA A 309 15.86 2.82 5.34
CA ALA A 309 16.64 3.08 4.13
C ALA A 309 16.06 4.24 3.31
N SER A 310 14.74 4.26 3.10
CA SER A 310 14.05 5.31 2.33
C SER A 310 14.11 6.66 3.04
N ILE A 311 13.98 6.69 4.37
CA ILE A 311 14.17 7.92 5.15
C ILE A 311 15.60 8.44 4.98
N SER A 312 16.60 7.56 5.01
CA SER A 312 18.00 7.92 4.81
C SER A 312 18.25 8.44 3.38
N GLU A 313 17.64 7.84 2.37
CA GLU A 313 17.64 8.37 0.99
C GLU A 313 17.06 9.78 0.92
N LYS A 314 15.95 10.08 1.62
CA LYS A 314 15.33 11.41 1.62
C LYS A 314 16.18 12.47 2.32
N PHE A 315 16.85 12.12 3.41
CA PHE A 315 17.84 13.02 4.02
C PHE A 315 19.03 13.30 3.10
N MET A 316 19.49 12.28 2.38
CA MET A 316 20.56 12.46 1.39
C MET A 316 20.10 13.32 0.19
N GLU A 317 18.88 13.11 -0.31
CA GLU A 317 18.26 13.94 -1.37
C GLU A 317 18.16 15.41 -0.92
N ALA A 318 17.74 15.66 0.31
CA ALA A 318 17.69 17.00 0.89
C ALA A 318 19.09 17.65 0.97
N LYS A 319 20.11 16.87 1.33
CA LYS A 319 21.50 17.34 1.38
C LYS A 319 22.05 17.68 -0.01
N ILE A 320 21.80 16.83 -1.00
CA ILE A 320 22.27 17.04 -2.38
C ILE A 320 21.59 18.25 -3.02
N ARG A 321 20.32 18.50 -2.71
CA ARG A 321 19.61 19.65 -3.27
C ARG A 321 19.98 20.99 -2.63
N ASN A 322 20.48 21.00 -1.39
CA ASN A 322 20.70 22.21 -0.60
C ASN A 322 22.18 22.38 -0.18
N PHE A 323 23.12 22.21 -1.11
CA PHE A 323 24.57 22.20 -0.81
C PHE A 323 25.12 23.42 -0.04
N ASP A 324 24.40 24.55 -0.03
CA ASP A 324 24.93 25.81 0.50
C ASP A 324 24.65 26.09 1.99
N ASP A 325 23.78 25.34 2.69
CA ASP A 325 23.44 25.63 4.11
C ASP A 325 23.01 24.39 4.95
N ALA A 326 23.56 23.20 4.67
CA ALA A 326 23.00 21.94 5.18
C ALA A 326 23.74 21.30 6.37
N ASP A 327 23.36 21.67 7.60
CA ASP A 327 23.42 20.75 8.74
C ASP A 327 22.27 19.71 8.68
N PHE A 328 22.43 18.53 9.28
CA PHE A 328 21.39 17.48 9.33
C PHE A 328 20.02 18.00 9.79
N TRP A 329 20.02 18.96 10.72
CA TRP A 329 18.80 19.60 11.21
C TRP A 329 18.12 20.51 10.18
N ASN A 330 18.87 21.15 9.28
CA ASN A 330 18.32 21.96 8.18
C ASN A 330 17.72 21.08 7.08
N ALA A 331 18.20 19.85 6.87
CA ALA A 331 17.51 18.90 5.99
C ALA A 331 16.11 18.51 6.51
N TRP A 332 15.94 18.50 7.84
CA TRP A 332 14.64 18.29 8.50
C TRP A 332 13.74 19.52 8.47
N THR A 333 14.22 20.72 8.14
CA THR A 333 13.36 21.93 8.08
C THR A 333 12.58 22.06 6.79
N SER A 334 12.96 21.37 5.72
CA SER A 334 12.20 21.35 4.47
C SER A 334 10.85 20.64 4.63
N ASP A 335 9.77 21.34 4.27
CA ASP A 335 8.41 20.79 4.27
C ASP A 335 8.27 19.56 3.34
N TYR A 336 9.04 19.52 2.23
CA TYR A 336 9.09 18.35 1.35
C TYR A 336 9.65 17.12 2.06
N THR A 337 10.84 17.25 2.69
CA THR A 337 11.47 16.14 3.40
C THR A 337 10.58 15.63 4.53
N ARG A 338 9.98 16.53 5.31
CA ARG A 338 9.03 16.17 6.38
C ARG A 338 7.82 15.41 5.83
N THR A 339 7.21 15.94 4.78
CA THR A 339 6.04 15.31 4.15
C THR A 339 6.38 13.92 3.65
N ARG A 340 7.49 13.75 2.92
CA ARG A 340 7.92 12.45 2.41
C ARG A 340 8.31 11.46 3.51
N VAL A 341 9.00 11.91 4.57
CA VAL A 341 9.28 11.05 5.74
C VAL A 341 7.98 10.59 6.40
N MET A 342 7.01 11.49 6.57
CA MET A 342 5.70 11.14 7.12
C MET A 342 4.94 10.18 6.19
N ASP A 343 5.00 10.37 4.88
CA ASP A 343 4.39 9.46 3.90
C ASP A 343 5.03 8.07 3.96
N ILE A 344 6.37 7.99 4.06
CA ILE A 344 7.10 6.72 4.26
C ILE A 344 6.61 6.04 5.54
N ILE A 345 6.50 6.75 6.65
CA ILE A 345 6.02 6.21 7.92
C ILE A 345 4.58 5.72 7.78
N MET A 346 3.68 6.52 7.23
CA MET A 346 2.26 6.19 7.10
C MET A 346 2.03 5.00 6.14
N HIS A 347 2.73 4.97 5.01
CA HIS A 347 2.59 3.94 3.99
C HIS A 347 3.36 2.66 4.33
N GLN A 348 4.64 2.78 4.69
CA GLN A 348 5.49 1.61 4.95
C GLN A 348 5.31 1.02 6.33
N LEU A 349 4.75 1.73 7.31
CA LEU A 349 4.40 1.14 8.62
C LEU A 349 2.88 0.92 8.78
N ALA A 350 2.10 1.15 7.73
CA ALA A 350 0.65 1.00 7.69
C ALA A 350 -0.09 1.77 8.82
N PHE A 351 0.41 2.97 9.17
CA PHE A 351 -0.22 3.86 10.14
C PHE A 351 -1.40 4.66 9.54
N ASP A 352 -1.92 4.26 8.38
CA ASP A 352 -3.21 4.76 7.93
C ASP A 352 -4.33 4.27 8.86
N TRP A 353 -4.68 5.07 9.86
CA TRP A 353 -5.69 4.75 10.88
C TRP A 353 -7.12 4.75 10.33
N ARG A 354 -7.32 5.12 9.05
CA ARG A 354 -8.64 5.12 8.43
C ARG A 354 -9.14 3.68 8.29
N PRO A 355 -10.31 3.35 8.85
CA PRO A 355 -10.88 2.02 8.69
C PRO A 355 -11.09 1.69 7.20
N GLN A 356 -10.84 0.45 6.82
CA GLN A 356 -10.99 0.02 5.42
C GLN A 356 -12.39 0.27 4.86
N MET A 357 -13.42 0.25 5.73
CA MET A 357 -14.79 0.58 5.38
C MET A 357 -14.95 2.02 4.86
N VAL A 358 -14.21 2.97 5.43
CA VAL A 358 -14.35 4.41 5.17
C VAL A 358 -13.35 4.88 4.12
N ARG A 359 -12.13 4.31 4.09
CA ARG A 359 -11.04 4.80 3.26
C ARG A 359 -11.43 4.97 1.77
N PRO A 360 -11.97 3.96 1.05
CA PRO A 360 -12.33 4.15 -0.36
C PRO A 360 -13.41 5.22 -0.61
N LEU A 361 -14.35 5.40 0.32
CA LEU A 361 -15.39 6.43 0.23
C LEU A 361 -14.79 7.82 0.41
N GLN A 362 -13.90 7.97 1.38
CA GLN A 362 -13.19 9.22 1.61
C GLN A 362 -12.31 9.58 0.41
N GLU A 363 -11.61 8.62 -0.19
CA GLU A 363 -10.78 8.84 -1.38
C GLU A 363 -11.62 9.31 -2.58
N ILE A 364 -12.84 8.81 -2.74
CA ILE A 364 -13.78 9.29 -3.76
C ILE A 364 -14.26 10.71 -3.47
N TRP A 365 -14.60 10.98 -2.21
CA TRP A 365 -15.04 12.31 -1.79
C TRP A 365 -13.94 13.37 -1.97
N THR A 366 -12.70 13.06 -1.59
CA THR A 366 -11.53 13.94 -1.82
C THR A 366 -11.01 13.88 -3.26
N ASN A 367 -11.47 12.92 -4.06
CA ASN A 367 -10.95 12.57 -5.38
C ASN A 367 -9.43 12.41 -5.38
N LYS A 368 -8.89 11.71 -4.36
CA LYS A 368 -7.46 11.45 -4.21
C LYS A 368 -7.28 10.03 -3.69
N ASP A 369 -6.64 9.20 -4.50
CA ASP A 369 -6.13 7.89 -4.09
C ASP A 369 -5.00 8.12 -3.09
N ALA A 370 -5.14 7.62 -1.87
CA ALA A 370 -4.16 7.87 -0.82
C ALA A 370 -2.88 7.07 -1.00
N PHE A 371 -2.91 5.95 -1.73
CA PHE A 371 -1.73 5.12 -1.95
C PHE A 371 -0.89 5.63 -3.12
N LEU A 372 -1.55 6.01 -4.22
CA LEU A 372 -0.90 6.49 -5.44
C LEU A 372 -0.75 8.01 -5.50
N ASP A 373 -1.21 8.71 -4.46
CA ASP A 373 -1.18 10.17 -4.33
C ASP A 373 -1.85 10.93 -5.50
N ARG A 374 -2.76 10.28 -6.24
CA ARG A 374 -3.25 10.75 -7.54
C ARG A 374 -4.77 10.94 -7.59
N PRO A 375 -5.27 11.81 -8.47
CA PRO A 375 -6.71 11.98 -8.63
C PRO A 375 -7.38 10.77 -9.30
N ILE A 376 -8.52 10.34 -8.73
CA ILE A 376 -9.33 9.23 -9.27
C ILE A 376 -9.99 9.67 -10.59
N GLU A 377 -10.84 10.69 -10.52
CA GLU A 377 -11.40 11.41 -11.66
C GLU A 377 -10.42 12.47 -12.15
N ASN A 378 -10.34 12.65 -13.47
CA ASN A 378 -9.59 13.76 -14.04
C ASN A 378 -10.18 15.09 -13.55
N LEU A 379 -9.31 15.99 -13.05
CA LEU A 379 -9.71 17.30 -12.56
C LEU A 379 -10.50 18.09 -13.61
N THR A 380 -10.11 17.97 -14.88
CA THR A 380 -10.77 18.60 -16.02
C THR A 380 -12.25 18.20 -16.13
N TRP A 381 -12.58 16.92 -15.87
CA TRP A 381 -13.96 16.45 -15.90
C TRP A 381 -14.81 17.10 -14.80
N ARG A 382 -14.24 17.27 -13.61
CA ARG A 382 -14.91 17.95 -12.50
C ARG A 382 -15.09 19.44 -12.77
N MET A 383 -14.07 20.09 -13.32
CA MET A 383 -14.10 21.52 -13.65
C MET A 383 -15.13 21.87 -14.72
N HIS A 384 -15.23 21.05 -15.78
CA HIS A 384 -16.22 21.24 -16.84
C HIS A 384 -17.59 20.65 -16.52
N ASN A 385 -17.77 20.16 -15.29
CA ASN A 385 -18.99 19.49 -14.84
C ASN A 385 -19.48 18.41 -15.82
N LEU A 386 -18.54 17.61 -16.35
CA LEU A 386 -18.88 16.52 -17.26
C LEU A 386 -19.86 15.57 -16.54
N PRO A 387 -20.95 15.11 -17.19
CA PRO A 387 -21.86 14.13 -16.60
C PRO A 387 -21.11 12.91 -16.07
N LYS A 388 -21.51 12.39 -14.89
CA LYS A 388 -20.73 11.38 -14.17
C LYS A 388 -20.65 10.04 -14.92
N ASP A 389 -21.69 9.67 -15.65
CA ASP A 389 -21.74 8.55 -16.59
C ASP A 389 -20.67 8.63 -17.69
N GLN A 390 -20.30 9.85 -18.09
CA GLN A 390 -19.29 10.10 -19.12
C GLN A 390 -17.86 10.17 -18.57
N ARG A 391 -17.68 10.19 -17.25
CA ARG A 391 -16.35 10.21 -16.59
C ARG A 391 -15.72 8.82 -16.60
N LYS A 392 -15.35 8.36 -17.79
CA LYS A 392 -14.73 7.05 -18.04
C LYS A 392 -13.38 7.20 -18.74
N ARG A 393 -12.45 6.30 -18.44
CA ARG A 393 -11.19 6.12 -19.16
C ARG A 393 -11.36 5.02 -20.20
N LEU A 394 -10.44 4.94 -21.16
CA LEU A 394 -10.43 3.87 -22.17
C LEU A 394 -10.41 2.49 -21.51
N TYR A 395 -9.64 2.34 -20.44
CA TYR A 395 -9.47 1.10 -19.67
C TYR A 395 -10.40 0.97 -18.44
N THR A 396 -11.43 1.83 -18.32
CA THR A 396 -12.44 1.64 -17.26
C THR A 396 -13.26 0.40 -17.55
N SER A 397 -13.52 -0.41 -16.52
CA SER A 397 -14.20 -1.69 -16.71
C SER A 397 -15.63 -1.52 -17.24
N GLU A 398 -16.09 -2.46 -18.06
CA GLU A 398 -17.47 -2.49 -18.55
C GLU A 398 -18.44 -2.76 -17.41
N LEU A 399 -18.07 -3.61 -16.45
CA LEU A 399 -18.82 -3.77 -15.21
C LEU A 399 -19.09 -2.43 -14.50
N ALA A 400 -18.06 -1.59 -14.35
CA ALA A 400 -18.21 -0.29 -13.71
C ALA A 400 -19.04 0.70 -14.54
N LYS A 401 -18.91 0.67 -15.87
CA LYS A 401 -19.78 1.47 -16.77
C LYS A 401 -21.24 1.06 -16.63
N MET A 402 -21.51 -0.25 -16.62
CA MET A 402 -22.86 -0.80 -16.44
C MET A 402 -23.45 -0.43 -15.07
N MET A 403 -22.67 -0.58 -13.99
CA MET A 403 -23.12 -0.22 -12.64
C MET A 403 -23.38 1.28 -12.50
N SER A 404 -22.56 2.13 -13.12
CA SER A 404 -22.74 3.59 -13.10
C SER A 404 -24.00 4.01 -13.86
N GLY A 405 -24.23 3.43 -15.05
CA GLY A 405 -25.45 3.67 -15.82
C GLY A 405 -26.70 3.18 -15.10
N GLY A 406 -26.66 1.97 -14.53
CA GLY A 406 -27.76 1.43 -13.73
C GLY A 406 -28.08 2.29 -12.50
N LEU A 407 -27.06 2.75 -11.78
CA LEU A 407 -27.23 3.66 -10.64
C LEU A 407 -27.86 4.99 -11.07
N GLY A 408 -27.42 5.56 -12.20
CA GLY A 408 -28.01 6.77 -12.77
C GLY A 408 -29.50 6.58 -13.09
N ASN A 409 -29.85 5.48 -13.76
CA ASN A 409 -31.24 5.15 -14.10
C ASN A 409 -32.14 5.00 -12.87
N VAL A 410 -31.63 4.36 -11.81
CA VAL A 410 -32.37 4.19 -10.55
C VAL A 410 -32.58 5.53 -9.85
N LEU A 411 -31.55 6.38 -9.76
CA LEU A 411 -31.64 7.69 -9.12
C LEU A 411 -32.61 8.62 -9.85
N ALA A 412 -32.57 8.61 -11.19
CA ALA A 412 -33.53 9.32 -12.02
C ALA A 412 -34.97 8.83 -11.80
N ALA A 413 -35.16 7.52 -11.61
CA ALA A 413 -36.48 6.93 -11.36
C ALA A 413 -37.08 7.26 -9.97
N VAL A 414 -36.25 7.65 -9.00
CA VAL A 414 -36.71 8.01 -7.64
C VAL A 414 -36.64 9.52 -7.35
N ASP A 415 -36.41 10.34 -8.38
CA ASP A 415 -36.27 11.81 -8.29
C ASP A 415 -35.27 12.25 -7.20
N ALA A 416 -34.23 11.44 -7.00
CA ALA A 416 -33.17 11.73 -6.05
C ALA A 416 -32.10 12.61 -6.71
N ASP A 417 -31.49 13.51 -5.94
CA ASP A 417 -30.40 14.38 -6.41
C ASP A 417 -29.23 13.55 -6.98
N GLU A 418 -29.19 13.44 -8.30
CA GLU A 418 -28.15 12.73 -9.07
C GLU A 418 -26.75 13.30 -8.76
N GLY A 419 -26.68 14.57 -8.37
CA GLY A 419 -25.44 15.28 -8.08
C GLY A 419 -24.63 14.67 -6.94
N GLN A 420 -25.27 14.07 -5.94
CA GLN A 420 -24.58 13.56 -4.74
C GLN A 420 -24.41 12.04 -4.73
N LEU A 421 -25.40 11.29 -5.22
CA LEU A 421 -25.44 9.82 -5.08
C LEU A 421 -24.94 9.08 -6.33
N HIS A 422 -24.96 9.70 -7.51
CA HIS A 422 -24.47 9.04 -8.72
C HIS A 422 -22.95 8.91 -8.66
N LEU A 423 -22.41 7.72 -8.95
CA LEU A 423 -20.97 7.48 -8.99
C LEU A 423 -20.54 7.28 -10.44
N SER A 424 -19.42 7.89 -10.82
CA SER A 424 -18.85 7.69 -12.15
C SER A 424 -18.27 6.28 -12.33
N PRO A 425 -18.12 5.81 -13.59
CA PRO A 425 -17.48 4.51 -13.85
C PRO A 425 -16.10 4.37 -13.21
N VAL A 426 -15.27 5.42 -13.24
CA VAL A 426 -13.93 5.37 -12.60
C VAL A 426 -14.00 5.32 -11.07
N GLN A 427 -15.02 5.94 -10.46
CA GLN A 427 -15.24 5.88 -9.01
C GLN A 427 -15.71 4.49 -8.57
N ILE A 428 -16.56 3.83 -9.36
CA ILE A 428 -17.02 2.46 -9.09
C ILE A 428 -15.85 1.47 -9.21
N ASP A 429 -15.03 1.59 -10.26
CA ASP A 429 -13.79 0.82 -10.39
C ASP A 429 -12.88 1.00 -9.17
N HIS A 430 -12.75 2.25 -8.70
CA HIS A 430 -11.98 2.57 -7.49
C HIS A 430 -12.56 1.90 -6.25
N LEU A 431 -13.89 1.90 -6.05
CA LEU A 431 -14.52 1.21 -4.92
C LEU A 431 -14.30 -0.30 -4.95
N ILE A 432 -14.49 -0.93 -6.11
CA ILE A 432 -14.32 -2.38 -6.27
C ILE A 432 -12.88 -2.77 -5.88
N ARG A 433 -11.90 -2.06 -6.44
CA ARG A 433 -10.47 -2.28 -6.12
C ARG A 433 -10.15 -1.88 -4.69
N GLY A 434 -10.76 -0.81 -4.18
CA GLY A 434 -10.58 -0.30 -2.83
C GLY A 434 -11.08 -1.25 -1.75
N TYR A 435 -12.15 -2.01 -1.99
CA TYR A 435 -12.69 -2.97 -1.01
C TYR A 435 -12.25 -4.41 -1.22
N LEU A 436 -11.97 -4.82 -2.47
CA LEU A 436 -11.66 -6.21 -2.82
C LEU A 436 -10.21 -6.39 -3.31
N GLY A 437 -9.40 -5.34 -3.35
CA GLY A 437 -8.01 -5.40 -3.78
C GLY A 437 -7.84 -6.00 -5.18
N TRP A 438 -6.90 -6.92 -5.31
CA TRP A 438 -6.57 -7.57 -6.58
C TRP A 438 -7.68 -8.52 -7.07
N ILE A 439 -8.40 -9.21 -6.16
CA ILE A 439 -9.58 -10.00 -6.54
C ILE A 439 -10.64 -9.12 -7.21
N GLY A 440 -10.86 -7.91 -6.70
CA GLY A 440 -11.75 -6.94 -7.33
C GLY A 440 -11.32 -6.60 -8.76
N ALA A 441 -10.03 -6.29 -8.94
CA ALA A 441 -9.47 -5.95 -10.25
C ALA A 441 -9.62 -7.10 -11.27
N ILE A 442 -9.40 -8.35 -10.86
CA ILE A 442 -9.60 -9.50 -11.76
C ILE A 442 -11.06 -9.78 -12.01
N THR A 443 -11.92 -9.60 -11.00
CA THR A 443 -13.36 -9.81 -11.18
C THR A 443 -13.90 -8.88 -12.26
N THR A 444 -13.47 -7.60 -12.27
CA THR A 444 -13.82 -6.65 -13.33
C THR A 444 -13.26 -7.08 -14.69
N THR A 445 -11.97 -7.44 -14.77
CA THR A 445 -11.35 -7.86 -16.04
C THR A 445 -11.97 -9.14 -16.58
N ALA A 446 -12.20 -10.15 -15.74
CA ALA A 446 -12.82 -11.41 -16.13
C ALA A 446 -14.28 -11.22 -16.53
N PHE A 447 -15.01 -10.32 -15.85
CA PHE A 447 -16.37 -9.98 -16.25
C PHE A 447 -16.39 -9.39 -17.66
N ASP A 448 -15.51 -8.41 -17.91
CA ASP A 448 -15.40 -7.76 -19.21
C ASP A 448 -15.03 -8.77 -20.32
N THR A 449 -14.01 -9.60 -20.10
CA THR A 449 -13.54 -10.57 -21.10
C THR A 449 -14.51 -11.73 -21.36
N VAL A 450 -15.21 -12.22 -20.34
CA VAL A 450 -16.09 -13.41 -20.49
C VAL A 450 -17.50 -13.03 -20.91
N PHE A 451 -18.05 -11.94 -20.35
CA PHE A 451 -19.48 -11.62 -20.50
C PHE A 451 -19.76 -10.44 -21.41
N ILE A 452 -18.78 -9.58 -21.70
CA ILE A 452 -19.01 -8.34 -22.43
C ILE A 452 -18.28 -8.32 -23.78
N GLU A 453 -16.98 -8.63 -23.80
CA GLU A 453 -16.17 -8.64 -25.02
C GLU A 453 -16.72 -9.52 -26.15
N PRO A 454 -17.27 -10.73 -25.89
CA PRO A 454 -17.85 -11.54 -26.96
C PRO A 454 -19.07 -10.93 -27.65
N PHE A 455 -19.69 -9.91 -27.05
CA PHE A 455 -20.89 -9.23 -27.56
C PHE A 455 -20.62 -7.80 -28.03
N LEU A 456 -19.37 -7.33 -27.91
CA LEU A 456 -18.95 -6.02 -28.40
C LEU A 456 -18.04 -6.22 -29.63
N ASP A 457 -18.40 -5.60 -30.76
CA ASP A 457 -17.48 -5.44 -31.89
C ASP A 457 -16.38 -4.43 -31.53
N LYS A 458 -15.44 -4.85 -30.67
CA LYS A 458 -14.32 -4.00 -30.26
C LYS A 458 -13.24 -4.01 -31.35
N PRO A 459 -12.72 -2.84 -31.76
CA PRO A 459 -11.54 -2.77 -32.60
C PRO A 459 -10.32 -3.39 -31.89
N ILE A 460 -9.33 -3.84 -32.68
CA ILE A 460 -8.10 -4.45 -32.18
C ILE A 460 -7.42 -3.50 -31.17
N GLU A 461 -7.19 -3.97 -29.93
CA GLU A 461 -6.50 -3.18 -28.90
C GLU A 461 -5.01 -2.96 -29.26
N PRO A 462 -4.38 -1.88 -28.76
CA PRO A 462 -2.94 -1.71 -28.86
C PRO A 462 -2.20 -2.91 -28.25
N THR A 463 -1.09 -3.31 -28.87
CA THR A 463 -0.28 -4.43 -28.39
C THR A 463 0.21 -4.15 -26.97
N LYS A 464 0.03 -5.11 -26.06
CA LYS A 464 0.46 -4.99 -24.65
C LYS A 464 1.93 -5.38 -24.54
N GLY A 465 2.76 -4.50 -23.99
CA GLY A 465 4.15 -4.84 -23.63
C GLY A 465 4.22 -5.79 -22.44
N ILE A 466 5.43 -6.29 -22.14
CA ILE A 466 5.68 -7.10 -20.93
C ILE A 466 5.23 -6.35 -19.66
N SER A 467 5.42 -5.03 -19.64
CA SER A 467 4.96 -4.09 -18.61
C SER A 467 3.45 -3.86 -18.58
N ASP A 468 2.69 -4.33 -19.57
CA ASP A 468 1.23 -4.24 -19.65
C ASP A 468 0.56 -5.63 -19.60
N MET A 469 1.34 -6.72 -19.55
CA MET A 469 0.82 -8.08 -19.42
C MET A 469 0.16 -8.25 -18.04
N GLU A 470 -1.14 -8.58 -18.08
CA GLU A 470 -1.93 -8.90 -16.89
C GLU A 470 -2.02 -10.42 -16.64
N TRP A 471 -1.53 -11.22 -17.58
CA TRP A 471 -1.65 -12.68 -17.62
C TRP A 471 -0.32 -13.31 -18.04
N ILE A 472 0.07 -14.41 -17.37
CA ILE A 472 1.12 -15.33 -17.81
C ILE A 472 0.43 -16.66 -18.10
N GLY A 473 0.22 -16.96 -19.39
CA GLY A 473 -0.63 -18.09 -19.79
C GLY A 473 -2.06 -17.94 -19.22
N PRO A 474 -2.65 -18.98 -18.60
CA PRO A 474 -3.99 -18.91 -18.01
C PRO A 474 -4.03 -18.22 -16.64
N ILE A 475 -2.89 -17.80 -16.08
CA ILE A 475 -2.80 -17.29 -14.71
C ILE A 475 -2.73 -15.75 -14.74
N PRO A 476 -3.66 -15.04 -14.10
CA PRO A 476 -3.55 -13.60 -13.99
C PRO A 476 -2.36 -13.26 -13.09
N PHE A 477 -1.36 -12.58 -13.63
CA PHE A 477 -0.16 -12.16 -12.91
C PHE A 477 0.12 -10.70 -13.27
N PRO A 478 0.10 -9.76 -12.31
CA PRO A 478 0.25 -8.35 -12.62
C PRO A 478 1.74 -7.99 -12.79
N LEU A 479 2.37 -8.48 -13.87
CA LEU A 479 3.78 -8.23 -14.23
C LEU A 479 4.07 -6.73 -14.27
N ARG A 480 3.12 -5.97 -14.79
CA ARG A 480 3.03 -4.50 -14.77
C ARG A 480 3.31 -3.80 -13.45
N SER A 481 3.26 -4.51 -12.32
CA SER A 481 3.57 -3.95 -11.01
C SER A 481 5.05 -4.09 -10.63
N PHE A 482 5.83 -4.90 -11.35
CA PHE A 482 7.27 -5.13 -11.14
C PHE A 482 8.15 -4.30 -12.07
N PHE A 483 7.58 -3.61 -13.05
CA PHE A 483 8.33 -2.83 -14.02
C PHE A 483 7.80 -1.41 -14.10
N THR A 484 8.64 -0.46 -14.51
CA THR A 484 8.22 0.91 -14.85
C THR A 484 7.07 0.87 -15.85
N ARG A 485 6.11 1.77 -15.65
CA ARG A 485 4.99 1.95 -16.57
C ARG A 485 5.49 2.77 -17.75
N ASP A 486 5.08 2.43 -18.96
CA ASP A 486 5.14 3.32 -20.14
C ASP A 486 4.70 4.75 -19.73
N PRO A 487 5.14 5.83 -20.43
CA PRO A 487 5.16 7.26 -19.99
C PRO A 487 3.82 7.90 -19.56
N LYS A 488 2.79 7.10 -19.33
CA LYS A 488 1.45 7.44 -18.87
C LYS A 488 1.40 7.98 -17.44
N ASN A 489 2.36 7.66 -16.56
CA ASN A 489 2.32 8.07 -15.14
C ASN A 489 3.73 8.46 -14.64
N THR A 490 4.07 9.74 -14.77
CA THR A 490 5.34 10.32 -14.27
C THR A 490 5.09 11.29 -13.13
N LYS A 491 6.11 11.50 -12.29
CA LYS A 491 6.07 12.50 -11.20
C LYS A 491 5.66 13.90 -11.70
N TYR A 492 6.14 14.30 -12.88
CA TYR A 492 5.81 15.61 -13.48
C TYR A 492 4.34 15.77 -13.83
N LEU A 493 3.67 14.72 -14.30
CA LEU A 493 2.22 14.76 -14.54
C LEU A 493 1.46 14.92 -13.23
N THR A 494 1.89 14.23 -12.17
CA THR A 494 1.29 14.34 -10.83
C THR A 494 1.45 15.77 -10.29
N ILE A 495 2.67 16.32 -10.29
CA ILE A 495 2.96 17.70 -9.86
C ILE A 495 2.14 18.70 -10.68
N PHE A 496 2.07 18.53 -12.01
CA PHE A 496 1.28 19.41 -12.87
C PHE A 496 -0.19 19.51 -12.42
N TYR A 497 -0.84 18.38 -12.15
CA TYR A 497 -2.25 18.38 -11.72
C TYR A 497 -2.44 18.89 -10.29
N GLU A 498 -1.48 18.67 -9.39
CA GLU A 498 -1.52 19.24 -8.05
C GLU A 498 -1.41 20.76 -8.06
N GLN A 499 -0.43 21.27 -8.80
CA GLN A 499 -0.25 22.70 -9.03
C GLN A 499 -1.46 23.33 -9.73
N MET A 500 -2.06 22.63 -10.69
CA MET A 500 -3.30 23.10 -11.32
C MET A 500 -4.46 23.18 -10.33
N ARG A 501 -4.62 22.18 -9.46
CA ARG A 501 -5.64 22.16 -8.40
C ARG A 501 -5.47 23.32 -7.42
N GLU A 502 -4.22 23.62 -7.06
CA GLU A 502 -3.88 24.76 -6.22
C GLU A 502 -4.30 26.09 -6.88
N ILE A 503 -3.92 26.28 -8.15
CA ILE A 503 -4.33 27.46 -8.93
C ILE A 503 -5.86 27.59 -8.98
N ASP A 504 -6.57 26.50 -9.23
CA ASP A 504 -8.02 26.50 -9.35
C ASP A 504 -8.72 26.75 -8.01
N LYS A 505 -8.15 26.29 -6.89
CA LYS A 505 -8.65 26.58 -5.54
C LYS A 505 -8.67 28.09 -5.31
N TYR A 506 -7.55 28.77 -5.50
CA TYR A 506 -7.46 30.22 -5.30
C TYR A 506 -8.28 31.01 -6.33
N LYS A 507 -8.32 30.55 -7.58
CA LYS A 507 -9.16 31.18 -8.60
C LYS A 507 -10.64 31.06 -8.27
N SER A 508 -11.08 29.90 -7.77
CA SER A 508 -12.48 29.67 -7.39
C SER A 508 -12.86 30.53 -6.19
N ALA A 509 -11.96 30.67 -5.21
CA ALA A 509 -12.14 31.60 -4.09
C ALA A 509 -12.26 33.05 -4.57
N TYR A 510 -11.37 33.50 -5.45
CA TYR A 510 -11.44 34.82 -6.08
C TYR A 510 -12.79 35.05 -6.79
N ASP A 511 -13.24 34.08 -7.60
CA ASP A 511 -14.51 34.19 -8.33
C ASP A 511 -15.72 34.16 -7.39
N ALA A 512 -15.66 33.40 -6.30
CA ALA A 512 -16.70 33.37 -5.28
C ALA A 512 -16.86 34.73 -4.60
N TYR A 513 -15.77 35.34 -4.13
CA TYR A 513 -15.79 36.69 -3.54
C TYR A 513 -16.26 37.74 -4.54
N LYS A 514 -15.79 37.65 -5.80
CA LYS A 514 -16.23 38.54 -6.86
C LYS A 514 -17.73 38.43 -7.13
N ARG A 515 -18.29 37.22 -7.15
CA ARG A 515 -19.74 36.97 -7.31
C ARG A 515 -20.53 37.46 -6.09
N ALA A 516 -19.97 37.36 -4.90
CA ALA A 516 -20.58 37.85 -3.66
C ALA A 516 -20.49 39.38 -3.47
N GLY A 517 -19.86 40.11 -4.41
CA GLY A 517 -19.68 41.56 -4.30
C GLY A 517 -18.58 42.01 -3.32
N MET A 518 -17.89 41.06 -2.69
CA MET A 518 -16.79 41.24 -1.74
C MET A 518 -15.47 41.57 -2.47
N LYS A 519 -15.37 42.81 -2.97
CA LYS A 519 -14.29 43.25 -3.86
C LYS A 519 -12.93 43.33 -3.16
N GLU A 520 -12.89 43.70 -1.88
CA GLU A 520 -11.63 43.83 -1.15
C GLU A 520 -11.04 42.46 -0.80
N GLU A 521 -11.89 41.51 -0.44
CA GLU A 521 -11.54 40.12 -0.18
C GLU A 521 -11.08 39.42 -1.47
N ALA A 522 -11.76 39.66 -2.60
CA ALA A 522 -11.31 39.17 -3.90
C ALA A 522 -9.92 39.74 -4.25
N ARG A 523 -9.67 41.03 -4.00
CA ARG A 523 -8.34 41.64 -4.20
C ARG A 523 -7.31 41.10 -3.23
N ALA A 524 -7.68 40.80 -1.99
CA ALA A 524 -6.79 40.19 -1.01
C ALA A 524 -6.31 38.81 -1.50
N VAL A 525 -7.23 37.92 -1.90
CA VAL A 525 -6.89 36.60 -2.47
C VAL A 525 -5.99 36.73 -3.71
N ALA A 526 -6.26 37.69 -4.57
CA ALA A 526 -5.46 37.91 -5.78
C ALA A 526 -4.03 38.40 -5.47
N ARG A 527 -3.86 39.23 -4.44
CA ARG A 527 -2.55 39.74 -3.99
C ARG A 527 -1.76 38.70 -3.21
N GLU A 528 -2.42 37.99 -2.30
CA GLU A 528 -1.80 36.99 -1.44
C GLU A 528 -1.30 35.77 -2.24
N HIS A 529 -1.95 35.45 -3.35
CA HIS A 529 -1.63 34.30 -4.19
C HIS A 529 -1.31 34.69 -5.64
N GLU A 530 -0.76 35.88 -5.86
CA GLU A 530 -0.37 36.36 -7.20
C GLU A 530 0.66 35.43 -7.86
N ASP A 531 1.61 34.96 -7.05
CA ASP A 531 2.66 34.02 -7.38
C ASP A 531 2.14 32.71 -7.99
N VAL A 532 1.02 32.20 -7.47
CA VAL A 532 0.34 31.01 -7.99
C VAL A 532 -0.57 31.37 -9.17
N LEU A 533 -1.38 32.41 -9.03
CA LEU A 533 -2.42 32.77 -10.01
C LEU A 533 -1.87 33.21 -11.36
N LYS A 534 -0.67 33.81 -11.42
CA LYS A 534 -0.04 34.23 -12.68
C LYS A 534 0.20 33.07 -13.64
N TRP A 535 0.42 31.86 -13.13
CA TRP A 535 0.67 30.67 -13.92
C TRP A 535 -0.58 30.10 -14.59
N ARG A 536 -1.77 30.49 -14.13
CA ARG A 536 -3.05 29.92 -14.57
C ARG A 536 -3.20 29.83 -16.09
N LYS A 537 -2.83 30.88 -16.81
CA LYS A 537 -2.95 30.91 -18.28
C LYS A 537 -2.10 29.82 -18.94
N MET A 538 -0.89 29.57 -18.43
CA MET A 538 0.01 28.54 -18.95
C MET A 538 -0.52 27.13 -18.65
N TYR A 539 -0.94 26.86 -17.41
CA TYR A 539 -1.52 25.56 -17.03
C TYR A 539 -2.80 25.27 -17.82
N THR A 540 -3.68 26.26 -17.99
CA THR A 540 -4.91 26.11 -18.78
C THR A 540 -4.59 25.77 -20.25
N LYS A 541 -3.56 26.40 -20.82
CA LYS A 541 -3.12 26.13 -22.20
C LYS A 541 -2.55 24.72 -22.35
N ILE A 542 -1.74 24.25 -21.41
CA ILE A 542 -1.17 22.90 -21.48
C ILE A 542 -2.26 21.84 -21.21
N ASN A 543 -3.18 22.09 -20.28
CA ASN A 543 -4.30 21.18 -20.03
C ASN A 543 -5.24 21.05 -21.25
N SER A 544 -5.43 22.11 -22.04
CA SER A 544 -6.18 22.01 -23.29
C SER A 544 -5.46 21.15 -24.32
N GLN A 545 -4.12 21.23 -24.41
CA GLN A 545 -3.32 20.31 -25.23
C GLN A 545 -3.45 18.86 -24.75
N PHE A 546 -3.43 18.61 -23.44
CA PHE A 546 -3.67 17.26 -22.89
C PHE A 546 -5.03 16.71 -23.27
N SER A 547 -6.05 17.57 -23.27
CA SER A 547 -7.41 17.20 -23.69
C SER A 547 -7.45 16.82 -25.18
N LEU A 548 -6.73 17.55 -26.04
CA LEU A 548 -6.58 17.20 -27.46
C LEU A 548 -5.82 15.89 -27.66
N ILE A 549 -4.74 15.68 -26.91
CA ILE A 549 -3.97 14.42 -26.92
C ILE A 549 -4.88 13.24 -26.55
N ASN A 550 -5.62 13.34 -25.44
CA ASN A 550 -6.52 12.26 -25.01
C ASN A 550 -7.61 11.97 -26.07
N LYS A 551 -8.14 13.00 -26.75
CA LYS A 551 -9.08 12.81 -27.88
C LYS A 551 -8.43 12.09 -29.06
N LYS A 552 -7.18 12.41 -29.38
CA LYS A 552 -6.41 11.74 -30.44
C LYS A 552 -6.13 10.28 -30.09
N VAL A 553 -5.73 10.00 -28.84
CA VAL A 553 -5.56 8.63 -28.32
C VAL A 553 -6.85 7.83 -28.46
N GLY A 554 -8.00 8.41 -28.11
CA GLY A 554 -9.31 7.74 -28.30
C GLY A 554 -9.57 7.38 -29.76
N ARG A 555 -9.33 8.30 -30.70
CA ARG A 555 -9.48 8.02 -32.13
C ARG A 555 -8.56 6.91 -32.65
N ILE A 556 -7.31 6.88 -32.17
CA ILE A 556 -6.34 5.82 -32.53
C ILE A 556 -6.81 4.47 -31.99
N TYR A 557 -7.39 4.45 -30.79
CA TYR A 557 -7.94 3.25 -30.19
C TYR A 557 -9.09 2.67 -31.05
N ASP A 558 -9.97 3.56 -31.53
CA ASP A 558 -11.13 3.21 -32.33
C ASP A 558 -10.82 2.93 -33.83
N ASP A 559 -9.62 3.26 -34.30
CA ASP A 559 -9.22 3.09 -35.70
C ASP A 559 -9.09 1.61 -36.07
N THR A 560 -9.86 1.13 -37.03
CA THR A 560 -9.82 -0.27 -37.50
C THR A 560 -8.72 -0.55 -38.51
N ASN A 561 -8.06 0.48 -39.05
CA ASN A 561 -7.02 0.34 -40.08
C ASN A 561 -5.62 0.18 -39.51
N LEU A 562 -5.40 0.52 -38.23
CA LEU A 562 -4.11 0.42 -37.57
C LEU A 562 -3.91 -0.95 -36.91
N THR A 563 -2.70 -1.50 -37.02
CA THR A 563 -2.32 -2.70 -36.27
C THR A 563 -2.13 -2.38 -34.78
N GLY A 564 -2.17 -3.39 -33.91
CA GLY A 564 -1.94 -3.22 -32.47
C GLY A 564 -0.61 -2.53 -32.14
N ASP A 565 0.46 -2.88 -32.86
CA ASP A 565 1.78 -2.29 -32.66
C ASP A 565 1.81 -0.82 -33.10
N GLN A 566 1.24 -0.51 -34.27
CA GLN A 566 1.13 0.87 -34.76
C GLN A 566 0.30 1.76 -33.83
N LYS A 567 -0.80 1.21 -33.27
CA LYS A 567 -1.59 1.91 -32.26
C LYS A 567 -0.76 2.20 -31.02
N ARG A 568 0.02 1.21 -30.56
CA ARG A 568 0.87 1.36 -29.38
C ARG A 568 1.89 2.47 -29.58
N ASP A 569 2.69 2.39 -30.63
CA ASP A 569 3.77 3.35 -30.89
C ASP A 569 3.23 4.79 -30.98
N GLN A 570 2.12 5.00 -31.69
CA GLN A 570 1.47 6.32 -31.78
C GLN A 570 0.91 6.80 -30.45
N ILE A 571 0.37 5.91 -29.62
CA ILE A 571 -0.16 6.26 -28.30
C ILE A 571 0.98 6.62 -27.35
N ASP A 572 2.07 5.87 -27.37
CA ASP A 572 3.21 6.09 -26.49
C ASP A 572 3.91 7.42 -26.85
N GLU A 573 4.11 7.73 -28.14
CA GLU A 573 4.61 9.06 -28.60
C GLU A 573 3.74 10.22 -28.08
N LEU A 574 2.42 10.04 -28.10
CA LEU A 574 1.48 11.05 -27.58
C LEU A 574 1.57 11.22 -26.06
N TYR A 575 1.83 10.14 -25.32
CA TYR A 575 2.06 10.19 -23.88
C TYR A 575 3.41 10.81 -23.53
N GLU A 576 4.48 10.50 -24.27
CA GLU A 576 5.79 11.14 -24.11
C GLU A 576 5.68 12.66 -24.28
N LYS A 577 5.02 13.11 -25.35
CA LYS A 577 4.76 14.53 -25.58
C LYS A 577 3.98 15.18 -24.43
N LYS A 578 3.04 14.44 -23.84
CA LYS A 578 2.27 14.91 -22.68
C LYS A 578 3.16 15.09 -21.45
N VAL A 579 4.05 14.13 -21.19
CA VAL A 579 5.04 14.21 -20.11
C VAL A 579 6.00 15.37 -20.34
N GLU A 580 6.54 15.52 -21.54
CA GLU A 580 7.49 16.59 -21.89
C GLU A 580 6.88 17.98 -21.66
N LEU A 581 5.62 18.17 -22.06
CA LEU A 581 4.89 19.43 -21.82
C LEU A 581 4.68 19.70 -20.32
N ALA A 582 4.35 18.68 -19.53
CA ALA A 582 4.24 18.80 -18.08
C ALA A 582 5.59 19.16 -17.46
N LYS A 583 6.63 18.40 -17.80
CA LYS A 583 8.02 18.55 -17.35
C LYS A 583 8.50 19.98 -17.59
N LYS A 584 8.41 20.49 -18.82
CA LYS A 584 8.82 21.86 -19.17
C LYS A 584 8.13 22.93 -18.33
N LEU A 585 6.83 22.79 -18.08
CA LEU A 585 6.09 23.77 -17.28
C LEU A 585 6.46 23.70 -15.80
N VAL A 586 6.56 22.49 -15.26
CA VAL A 586 6.94 22.26 -13.86
C VAL A 586 8.34 22.82 -13.60
N PHE A 587 9.32 22.53 -14.45
CA PHE A 587 10.66 23.11 -14.37
C PHE A 587 10.64 24.63 -14.43
N LYS A 588 9.92 25.21 -15.39
CA LYS A 588 9.81 26.67 -15.52
C LYS A 588 9.20 27.33 -14.27
N ARG A 589 8.25 26.68 -13.61
CA ARG A 589 7.69 27.18 -12.35
C ARG A 589 8.69 27.05 -11.20
N MET A 590 9.38 25.91 -11.09
CA MET A 590 10.41 25.70 -10.08
C MET A 590 11.56 26.71 -10.20
N GLU A 591 12.10 26.94 -11.40
CA GLU A 591 13.15 27.95 -11.64
C GLU A 591 12.74 29.38 -11.23
N TYR A 592 11.45 29.68 -11.28
CA TYR A 592 10.93 30.97 -10.86
C TYR A 592 10.75 31.06 -9.33
N GLU A 593 10.40 29.94 -8.69
CA GLU A 593 10.17 29.85 -7.24
C GLU A 593 11.47 29.73 -6.43
N VAL A 594 12.58 29.31 -7.07
CA VAL A 594 13.92 29.41 -6.48
C VAL A 594 14.30 30.89 -6.36
N PRO A 595 14.68 31.39 -5.16
CA PRO A 595 15.14 32.75 -5.01
C PRO A 595 16.34 32.97 -5.92
N ARG A 596 16.25 33.91 -6.88
CA ARG A 596 17.45 34.43 -7.51
C ARG A 596 18.26 35.08 -6.42
N ILE A 597 19.41 34.50 -6.11
CA ILE A 597 20.47 35.21 -5.40
C ILE A 597 20.91 36.31 -6.37
N ASP A 598 20.28 37.47 -6.29
CA ASP A 598 20.69 38.63 -7.05
C ASP A 598 22.13 38.96 -6.62
N GLU A 599 23.04 38.95 -7.58
CA GLU A 599 24.41 39.45 -7.43
C GLU A 599 24.38 40.83 -6.74
N PRO A 600 25.26 41.11 -5.78
CA PRO A 600 25.25 42.38 -5.08
C PRO A 600 25.51 43.48 -6.11
N SER A 601 24.49 44.31 -6.36
CA SER A 601 24.60 45.51 -7.16
C SER A 601 25.67 46.41 -6.53
N VAL A 602 26.86 46.41 -7.09
CA VAL A 602 27.91 47.38 -6.76
C VAL A 602 27.38 48.75 -7.20
N GLN A 603 26.90 49.55 -6.24
CA GLN A 603 26.67 50.97 -6.48
C GLN A 603 28.04 51.69 -6.44
N PRO A 604 28.45 52.39 -7.51
CA PRO A 604 29.66 53.19 -7.48
C PRO A 604 29.38 54.54 -6.82
N GLY A 605 30.05 54.79 -5.70
CA GLY A 605 30.37 56.15 -5.24
C GLY A 605 29.48 56.72 -4.14
N GLN A 606 29.94 56.59 -2.89
CA GLN A 606 29.99 57.71 -1.96
C GLN A 606 31.27 57.65 -1.13
N LEU A 607 32.24 58.49 -1.50
CA LEU A 607 33.32 58.94 -0.62
C LEU A 607 32.71 59.89 0.44
N GLY A 608 33.01 59.67 1.72
CA GLY A 608 32.48 60.56 2.77
C GLY A 608 32.89 60.25 4.22
N SER A 609 34.20 60.17 4.48
CA SER A 609 34.91 60.66 5.70
C SER A 609 34.44 60.31 7.14
N LYS A 610 35.47 59.92 7.93
CA LYS A 610 35.64 60.03 9.42
C LYS A 610 34.88 59.01 10.28
N SER A 611 35.38 58.45 11.38
CA SER A 611 36.69 58.28 12.04
C SER A 611 36.41 57.70 13.45
N VAL A 612 37.36 56.95 14.04
CA VAL A 612 37.58 56.74 15.50
C VAL A 612 36.89 55.55 16.23
N ILE A 613 37.67 54.46 16.39
CA ILE A 613 38.25 53.86 17.63
C ILE A 613 37.35 53.33 18.78
N GLN A 614 37.82 52.19 19.34
CA GLN A 614 37.62 51.52 20.66
C GLN A 614 36.36 50.63 20.80
N GLY A 615 36.40 49.40 21.32
CA GLY A 615 37.42 48.60 22.03
C GLY A 615 36.74 47.73 23.12
N ARG A 616 37.34 46.56 23.43
CA ARG A 616 37.00 45.53 24.46
C ARG A 616 35.90 44.54 24.04
N GLY A 617 36.13 43.21 23.97
CA GLY A 617 36.75 42.30 24.96
C GLY A 617 35.60 41.71 25.80
N GLY A 618 35.29 40.42 25.86
CA GLY A 618 36.10 39.20 25.96
C GLY A 618 35.45 38.38 27.10
N GLY A 619 35.14 37.11 26.86
CA GLY A 619 34.49 36.19 27.79
C GLY A 619 34.02 34.93 27.08
#